data_AF-A0A353RAP9-F1
#
_entry.id   AF-A0A353RAP9-F1
#
_cell.length_a   1.000
_cell.length_b   1.000
_cell.length_c   1.000
_cell.angle_alpha   90.00
_cell.angle_beta   90.00
_cell.angle_gamma   90.00
#
_symmetry.space_group_name_H-M   'P 1'
#
loop_
_entity.id
_entity.type
_entity.pdbx_description
1 polymer ?
#
loop_
_entity_poly.entity_id
_entity_poly.type
_entity_poly.pdbx_seq_one_letter_code
_entity_poly.pdbx_strand_id
1 'polypeptide(L)'
;LSGNHNPWNFSQYRKIKHWMIQPEIRYWSRALFSGHFFGFHGLISQFNVGNIAFLGLEGVRYQGFLYGCGVSYGYLWRVTSWLGLEFSLGAGYAYIDYETIAARPCGPSLGRGSKHYVGPTKAGLTLVFLFK
;
A
#
# COMPACT_ATOMS: atom_id res chain seq x y z
N LEU A 1 3.66 10.62 5.88
CA LEU A 1 3.19 9.32 6.41
C LEU A 1 1.81 9.06 5.82
N SER A 2 1.60 7.93 5.15
CA SER A 2 0.26 7.49 4.75
C SER A 2 -0.13 6.21 5.49
N GLY A 3 -1.43 6.05 5.73
CA GLY A 3 -2.03 4.89 6.36
C GLY A 3 -3.24 4.42 5.57
N ASN A 4 -3.41 3.11 5.42
CA ASN A 4 -4.60 2.50 4.86
C ASN A 4 -5.11 1.43 5.84
N HIS A 5 -6.43 1.36 6.00
CA HIS A 5 -7.06 0.32 6.81
C HIS A 5 -8.37 -0.12 6.18
N ASN A 6 -8.51 -1.43 5.99
CA ASN A 6 -9.76 -2.07 5.61
C ASN A 6 -10.16 -3.11 6.68
N PRO A 7 -11.15 -2.81 7.54
CA PRO A 7 -11.63 -3.73 8.57
C PRO A 7 -12.77 -4.65 8.10
N TRP A 8 -13.33 -4.46 6.90
CA TRP A 8 -14.60 -5.07 6.50
C TRP A 8 -14.47 -6.59 6.24
N ASN A 9 -15.46 -7.33 6.72
CA ASN A 9 -15.73 -8.70 6.27
C ASN A 9 -16.78 -8.62 5.15
N PHE A 10 -16.54 -9.28 4.02
CA PHE A 10 -17.51 -9.33 2.94
C PHE A 10 -18.33 -10.62 3.04
N SER A 11 -19.51 -10.63 2.39
CA SER A 11 -20.36 -11.82 2.34
C SER A 11 -19.64 -12.99 1.65
N GLN A 12 -20.05 -14.22 2.01
CA GLN A 12 -19.50 -15.45 1.45
C GLN A 12 -18.00 -15.65 1.75
N TYR A 13 -17.56 -15.40 2.99
CA TYR A 13 -16.16 -15.64 3.43
C TYR A 13 -15.08 -14.87 2.67
N ARG A 14 -15.46 -13.88 1.86
CA ARG A 14 -14.55 -12.93 1.22
C ARG A 14 -13.88 -12.07 2.28
N LYS A 15 -12.55 -12.08 2.28
CA LYS A 15 -11.73 -11.25 3.16
C LYS A 15 -10.85 -10.35 2.32
N ILE A 16 -10.87 -9.06 2.60
CA ILE A 16 -9.94 -8.06 2.04
C ILE A 16 -9.45 -7.18 3.19
N LYS A 17 -9.06 -7.82 4.29
CA LYS A 17 -8.66 -7.10 5.49
C LYS A 17 -7.19 -6.77 5.43
N HIS A 18 -6.85 -5.53 5.64
CA HIS A 18 -5.46 -5.14 5.76
C HIS A 18 -5.31 -3.85 6.57
N TRP A 19 -4.11 -3.64 7.07
CA TRP A 19 -3.62 -2.32 7.45
C TRP A 19 -2.27 -2.11 6.79
N MET A 20 -1.97 -0.88 6.43
CA MET A 20 -0.72 -0.50 5.78
C MET A 20 -0.28 0.85 6.28
N ILE A 21 1.01 0.98 6.55
CA ILE A 21 1.67 2.23 6.91
C ILE A 21 2.82 2.42 5.95
N GLN A 22 2.92 3.62 5.37
CA GLN A 22 3.98 3.99 4.44
C GLN A 22 4.58 5.34 4.86
N PRO A 23 5.56 5.35 5.78
CA PRO A 23 6.34 6.55 6.08
C PRO A 23 7.14 6.97 4.86
N GLU A 24 7.29 8.28 4.65
CA GLU A 24 8.02 8.82 3.51
C GLU A 24 8.76 10.08 3.95
N ILE A 25 10.04 10.14 3.61
CA ILE A 25 10.89 11.32 3.72
C ILE A 25 10.97 11.93 2.33
N ARG A 26 10.82 13.26 2.22
CA ARG A 26 10.77 13.97 0.93
C ARG A 26 11.80 15.09 0.86
N TYR A 27 12.49 15.16 -0.26
CA TYR A 27 13.38 16.24 -0.64
C TYR A 27 12.77 17.04 -1.78
N TRP A 28 12.62 18.36 -1.59
CA TRP A 28 12.09 19.29 -2.59
C TRP A 28 13.24 20.00 -3.29
N SER A 29 13.21 20.08 -4.62
CA SER A 29 14.34 20.64 -5.37
C SER A 29 14.49 22.16 -5.26
N ARG A 30 13.42 22.88 -4.90
CA ARG A 30 13.39 24.36 -4.90
C ARG A 30 12.90 24.95 -3.58
N ALA A 31 11.63 24.72 -3.25
CA ALA A 31 11.02 25.22 -2.02
C ALA A 31 10.14 24.13 -1.43
N LEU A 32 10.02 24.12 -0.10
CA LEU A 32 9.15 23.19 0.59
C LEU A 32 7.71 23.31 0.04
N PHE A 33 7.10 22.16 -0.24
CA PHE A 33 5.74 22.06 -0.79
C PHE A 33 5.54 22.80 -2.12
N SER A 34 6.54 22.77 -3.03
CA SER A 34 6.41 23.37 -4.36
C SER A 34 7.17 22.61 -5.44
N GLY A 35 6.47 22.20 -6.48
CA GLY A 35 7.06 21.61 -7.68
C GLY A 35 7.52 20.17 -7.47
N HIS A 36 8.74 19.85 -7.92
CA HIS A 36 9.28 18.50 -7.91
C HIS A 36 9.78 18.08 -6.53
N PHE A 37 9.49 16.85 -6.15
CA PHE A 37 10.10 16.21 -4.99
C PHE A 37 10.56 14.79 -5.32
N PHE A 38 11.59 14.37 -4.61
CA PHE A 38 12.05 12.99 -4.53
C PHE A 38 11.78 12.51 -3.11
N GLY A 39 11.37 11.25 -2.96
CA GLY A 39 11.14 10.67 -1.66
C GLY A 39 11.75 9.30 -1.51
N PHE A 40 11.92 8.92 -0.25
CA PHE A 40 12.22 7.56 0.15
C PHE A 40 11.12 7.11 1.10
N HIS A 41 10.50 5.98 0.81
CA HIS A 41 9.40 5.45 1.61
C HIS A 41 9.69 4.04 2.11
N GLY A 42 9.31 3.80 3.37
CA GLY A 42 9.16 2.46 3.92
C GLY A 42 7.73 1.98 3.71
N LEU A 43 7.52 0.68 3.66
CA LEU A 43 6.22 0.05 3.48
C LEU A 43 6.07 -1.08 4.50
N ILE A 44 5.04 -1.02 5.33
CA ILE A 44 4.68 -2.10 6.26
C ILE A 44 3.19 -2.33 6.14
N SER A 45 2.78 -3.57 5.96
CA SER A 45 1.37 -3.93 5.85
C SER A 45 1.14 -5.32 6.42
N GLN A 46 0.01 -5.51 7.10
CA GLN A 46 -0.51 -6.84 7.37
C GLN A 46 -1.75 -7.01 6.52
N PHE A 47 -1.85 -8.15 5.83
CA PHE A 47 -2.97 -8.42 4.95
C PHE A 47 -3.56 -9.79 5.20
N ASN A 48 -4.82 -9.89 4.83
CA ASN A 48 -5.66 -11.05 4.99
C ASN A 48 -6.71 -11.01 3.87
N VAL A 49 -6.31 -11.59 2.75
CA VAL A 49 -7.05 -11.52 1.49
C VAL A 49 -7.39 -12.94 1.04
N GLY A 50 -8.65 -13.20 0.70
CA GLY A 50 -9.06 -14.54 0.28
C GLY A 50 -10.49 -14.64 -0.21
N ASN A 51 -10.76 -15.74 -0.91
CA ASN A 51 -12.05 -16.11 -1.49
C ASN A 51 -12.60 -15.14 -2.55
N ILE A 52 -11.72 -14.48 -3.31
CA ILE A 52 -12.11 -13.52 -4.36
C ILE A 52 -12.06 -14.22 -5.72
N ALA A 53 -13.25 -14.56 -6.24
CA ALA A 53 -13.44 -15.24 -7.53
C ALA A 53 -12.72 -14.55 -8.70
N PHE A 54 -12.86 -13.23 -8.81
CA PHE A 54 -12.25 -12.45 -9.90
C PHE A 54 -10.71 -12.47 -9.90
N LEU A 55 -10.07 -12.78 -8.77
CA LEU A 55 -8.61 -12.88 -8.66
C LEU A 55 -8.11 -14.34 -8.72
N GLY A 56 -9.00 -15.30 -9.00
CA GLY A 56 -8.65 -16.73 -8.99
C GLY A 56 -8.29 -17.27 -7.60
N LEU A 57 -8.71 -16.58 -6.53
CA LEU A 57 -8.41 -16.92 -5.14
C LEU A 57 -9.54 -17.77 -4.51
N GLU A 58 -10.30 -18.49 -5.33
CA GLU A 58 -11.40 -19.32 -4.84
C GLU A 58 -10.88 -20.46 -3.97
N GLY A 59 -11.50 -20.66 -2.80
CA GLY A 59 -11.13 -21.76 -1.90
C GLY A 59 -9.85 -21.54 -1.08
N VAL A 60 -9.09 -20.46 -1.31
CA VAL A 60 -7.86 -20.14 -0.57
C VAL A 60 -7.86 -18.72 0.00
N ARG A 61 -7.13 -18.57 1.10
CA ARG A 61 -6.93 -17.31 1.81
C ARG A 61 -5.47 -17.13 2.12
N TYR A 62 -4.95 -15.95 1.81
CA TYR A 62 -3.58 -15.55 2.11
C TYR A 62 -3.60 -14.59 3.28
N GLN A 63 -2.86 -14.93 4.34
CA GLN A 63 -2.69 -14.07 5.50
C GLN A 63 -1.20 -13.90 5.77
N GLY A 64 -0.76 -12.67 5.99
CA GLY A 64 0.67 -12.42 6.13
C GLY A 64 1.04 -10.98 6.38
N PHE A 65 2.33 -10.72 6.26
CA PHE A 65 2.93 -9.41 6.37
C PHE A 65 3.69 -9.06 5.09
N LEU A 66 3.71 -7.77 4.80
CA LEU A 66 4.45 -7.18 3.70
C LEU A 66 5.33 -6.09 4.28
N TYR A 67 6.62 -6.17 4.01
CA TYR A 67 7.61 -5.18 4.39
C TYR A 67 8.37 -4.74 3.17
N GLY A 68 8.71 -3.47 3.06
CA GLY A 68 9.42 -2.99 1.89
C GLY A 68 9.95 -1.58 2.04
N CYS A 69 10.68 -1.15 1.03
CA CYS A 69 11.11 0.22 0.88
C CYS A 69 11.23 0.56 -0.60
N GLY A 70 11.23 1.86 -0.91
CA GLY A 70 11.32 2.33 -2.28
C GLY A 70 11.64 3.80 -2.36
N VAL A 71 11.86 4.25 -3.59
CA VAL A 71 12.01 5.65 -3.92
C VAL A 71 10.75 6.13 -4.61
N SER A 72 10.43 7.39 -4.41
CA SER A 72 9.31 8.07 -5.02
C SER A 72 9.77 9.34 -5.73
N TYR A 73 9.03 9.71 -6.76
CA TYR A 73 9.13 10.98 -7.42
C TYR A 73 7.71 11.53 -7.55
N GLY A 74 7.57 12.82 -7.32
CA GLY A 74 6.28 13.47 -7.46
C GLY A 74 6.38 14.93 -7.80
N TYR A 75 5.21 15.49 -8.12
CA TYR A 75 5.05 16.88 -8.47
C TYR A 75 3.82 17.43 -7.75
N LEU A 76 4.03 18.53 -7.02
CA LEU A 76 2.96 19.29 -6.38
C LEU A 76 2.67 20.54 -7.19
N TRP A 77 1.50 20.52 -7.84
CA TRP A 77 0.93 21.68 -8.52
C TRP A 77 0.18 22.53 -7.50
N ARG A 78 0.61 23.79 -7.32
CA ARG A 78 -0.09 24.75 -6.47
C ARG A 78 -1.21 25.41 -7.26
N VAL A 79 -2.47 25.18 -6.85
CA VAL A 79 -3.65 25.71 -7.54
C VAL A 79 -4.04 27.05 -6.94
N THR A 80 -4.04 27.15 -5.61
CA THR A 80 -4.27 28.39 -4.85
C THR A 80 -3.24 28.54 -3.73
N SER A 81 -3.35 29.57 -2.91
CA SER A 81 -2.49 29.73 -1.72
C SER A 81 -2.69 28.63 -0.67
N TRP A 82 -3.85 27.98 -0.66
CA TRP A 82 -4.24 26.99 0.35
C TRP A 82 -4.54 25.60 -0.23
N LEU A 83 -4.61 25.44 -1.55
CA LEU A 83 -4.90 24.19 -2.23
C LEU A 83 -3.82 23.82 -3.25
N GLY A 84 -3.36 22.57 -3.21
CA GLY A 84 -2.48 21.97 -4.20
C GLY A 84 -2.91 20.57 -4.57
N LEU A 85 -2.48 20.12 -5.75
CA LEU A 85 -2.65 18.76 -6.24
C LEU A 85 -1.28 18.10 -6.38
N GLU A 86 -1.07 17.01 -5.68
CA GLU A 86 0.14 16.21 -5.70
C GLU A 86 -0.07 14.95 -6.53
N PHE A 87 0.80 14.75 -7.51
CA PHE A 87 1.00 13.45 -8.14
C PHE A 87 2.27 12.81 -7.58
N SER A 88 2.19 11.53 -7.21
CA SER A 88 3.33 10.77 -6.73
C SER A 88 3.36 9.38 -7.37
N LEU A 89 4.55 8.96 -7.77
CA LEU A 89 4.83 7.63 -8.28
C LEU A 89 6.08 7.10 -7.58
N GLY A 90 6.14 5.83 -7.25
CA GLY A 90 7.31 5.23 -6.63
C GLY A 90 7.47 3.76 -6.95
N ALA A 91 8.72 3.36 -7.01
CA ALA A 91 9.15 1.99 -7.26
C ALA A 91 10.08 1.54 -6.13
N GLY A 92 10.04 0.25 -5.83
CA GLY A 92 10.83 -0.30 -4.75
C GLY A 92 10.75 -1.81 -4.68
N TYR A 93 11.18 -2.30 -3.53
CA TYR A 93 11.22 -3.70 -3.19
C TYR A 93 10.26 -3.98 -2.03
N ALA A 94 9.51 -5.06 -2.13
CA ALA A 94 8.65 -5.58 -1.08
C ALA A 94 8.90 -7.07 -0.86
N TYR A 95 9.15 -7.43 0.39
CA TYR A 95 9.16 -8.78 0.90
C TYR A 95 7.77 -9.12 1.44
N ILE A 96 7.17 -10.17 0.92
CA ILE A 96 5.83 -10.65 1.26
C ILE A 96 5.99 -12.01 1.92
N ASP A 97 5.67 -12.09 3.20
CA ASP A 97 5.61 -13.35 3.94
C ASP A 97 4.15 -13.72 4.16
N TYR A 98 3.73 -14.89 3.71
CA TYR A 98 2.33 -15.28 3.73
C TYR A 98 2.12 -16.75 4.11
N GLU A 99 0.98 -16.97 4.75
CA GLU A 99 0.44 -18.27 5.08
C GLU A 99 -0.84 -18.48 4.28
N THR A 100 -0.89 -19.60 3.55
CA THR A 100 -2.06 -20.01 2.77
C THR A 100 -2.96 -20.83 3.68
N ILE A 101 -4.24 -20.46 3.76
CA ILE A 101 -5.26 -21.08 4.61
C ILE A 101 -6.43 -21.48 3.73
N ALA A 102 -7.00 -22.68 3.94
CA ALA A 102 -8.21 -23.09 3.23
C ALA A 102 -9.39 -22.14 3.56
N ALA A 103 -10.16 -21.71 2.55
CA ALA A 103 -11.28 -20.80 2.72
C ALA A 103 -12.56 -21.50 3.24
N ARG A 104 -12.45 -22.11 4.43
CA ARG A 104 -13.56 -22.75 5.16
C ARG A 104 -13.54 -22.34 6.64
N PRO A 105 -14.65 -22.48 7.39
CA PRO A 105 -14.65 -22.30 8.83
C PRO A 105 -13.55 -23.18 9.47
N CYS A 106 -12.63 -22.57 10.21
CA CYS A 106 -11.46 -23.25 10.79
C CYS A 106 -10.61 -24.04 9.76
N GLY A 107 -10.36 -23.44 8.59
CA GLY A 107 -9.49 -24.04 7.56
C GLY A 107 -8.06 -24.29 8.06
N PRO A 108 -7.47 -25.46 7.75
CA PRO A 108 -6.08 -25.75 8.08
C PRO A 108 -5.13 -24.83 7.29
N SER A 109 -3.95 -24.62 7.85
CA SER A 109 -2.81 -24.03 7.14
C SER A 109 -2.38 -24.99 6.04
N LEU A 110 -2.36 -24.51 4.80
CA LEU A 110 -1.94 -25.25 3.60
C LEU A 110 -0.43 -25.08 3.32
N GLY A 111 0.24 -24.19 4.06
CA GLY A 111 1.67 -23.94 3.93
C GLY A 111 2.02 -22.46 4.04
N ARG A 112 3.30 -22.20 4.31
CA ARG A 112 3.89 -20.86 4.30
C ARG A 112 4.76 -20.67 3.07
N GLY A 113 4.76 -19.46 2.54
CA GLY A 113 5.60 -19.05 1.43
C GLY A 113 6.07 -17.63 1.61
N SER A 114 7.22 -17.32 1.04
CA SER A 114 7.72 -15.97 0.94
C SER A 114 7.93 -15.59 -0.51
N LYS A 115 7.73 -14.32 -0.82
CA LYS A 115 7.91 -13.78 -2.17
C LYS A 115 8.60 -12.43 -2.12
N HIS A 116 9.55 -12.27 -3.02
CA HIS A 116 10.22 -11.02 -3.30
C HIS A 116 9.52 -10.34 -4.48
N TYR A 117 9.11 -9.08 -4.30
CA TYR A 117 8.48 -8.26 -5.32
C TYR A 117 9.33 -7.03 -5.57
N VAL A 118 9.63 -6.76 -6.84
CA VAL A 118 10.30 -5.53 -7.29
C VAL A 118 9.40 -4.90 -8.33
N GLY A 119 9.06 -3.63 -8.14
CA GLY A 119 8.14 -2.96 -9.05
C GLY A 119 7.56 -1.67 -8.49
N PRO A 120 6.44 -1.19 -9.06
CA PRO A 120 5.73 -0.04 -8.53
C PRO A 120 5.20 -0.34 -7.12
N THR A 121 5.67 0.43 -6.14
CA THR A 121 5.26 0.30 -4.72
C THR A 121 4.43 1.49 -4.25
N LYS A 122 4.28 2.51 -5.09
CA LYS A 122 3.50 3.70 -4.81
C LYS A 122 2.96 4.33 -6.09
N ALA A 123 1.70 4.71 -6.06
CA ALA A 123 1.09 5.61 -7.02
C ALA A 123 -0.03 6.35 -6.29
N GLY A 124 -0.13 7.67 -6.45
CA GLY A 124 -1.13 8.44 -5.74
C GLY A 124 -1.36 9.82 -6.33
N LEU A 125 -2.62 10.22 -6.32
CA LEU A 125 -3.07 11.59 -6.48
C LEU A 125 -3.56 12.06 -5.12
N THR A 126 -3.07 13.20 -4.63
CA THR A 126 -3.40 13.71 -3.30
C THR A 126 -3.75 15.19 -3.38
N LEU A 127 -4.87 15.57 -2.77
CA LEU A 127 -5.21 16.96 -2.53
C LEU A 127 -4.51 17.42 -1.27
N VAL A 128 -3.70 18.47 -1.39
CA VAL A 128 -2.89 19.03 -0.31
C VAL A 128 -3.49 20.37 0.09
N PHE A 129 -3.88 20.47 1.37
CA PHE A 129 -4.37 21.73 1.95
C PHE A 129 -3.26 22.35 2.79
N LEU A 130 -2.89 23.58 2.47
CA LEU A 130 -1.88 24.36 3.18
C LEU A 130 -2.59 25.39 4.06
N PHE A 131 -2.59 25.15 5.37
CA PHE A 131 -3.07 26.11 6.36
C PHE A 131 -1.89 26.98 6.84
N LYS A 132 -2.17 28.27 7.01
CA LYS A 132 -1.19 29.25 7.51
C LYS A 132 -1.23 29.32 9.03
#